data_AF-A0A920R670-F1
#
_entry.id   AF-A0A920R670-F1
#
_cell.length_a   1.000
_cell.length_b   1.000
_cell.length_c   1.000
_cell.angle_alpha   90.00
_cell.angle_beta   90.00
_cell.angle_gamma   90.00
#
_symmetry.space_group_name_H-M   'P 1'
#
loop_
_entity.id
_entity.type
_entity.pdbx_description
1 polymer ?
#
loop_
_entity_poly.entity_id
_entity_poly.type
_entity_poly.pdbx_seq_one_letter_code
_entity_poly.pdbx_strand_id
1 'polypeptide(L)'
;MGSRFCSRLHLQIFKWGPRGAPAFLYAAKKHQEYCEQPITGWMGHKAPFDFDKKYVASKRMTKFLSGTPPVLSMSMLDAALVSFEKIDVQQLREKSIQLTELFLSL
;
A
#
# COMPACT_ATOMS: atom_id res chain seq x y z
N MET A 1 25.07 -15.02 2.83
CA MET A 1 24.50 -13.65 2.90
C MET A 1 23.01 -13.76 2.52
N GLY A 2 22.17 -14.18 3.46
CA GLY A 2 20.78 -14.55 3.17
C GLY A 2 19.85 -13.35 3.26
N SER A 3 19.48 -12.78 2.11
CA SER A 3 18.40 -11.80 2.02
C SER A 3 17.10 -12.47 2.46
N ARG A 4 16.64 -12.14 3.67
CA ARG A 4 15.34 -12.58 4.19
C ARG A 4 14.26 -11.79 3.49
N PHE A 5 14.04 -12.11 2.20
CA PHE A 5 12.83 -11.70 1.51
C PHE A 5 11.64 -12.12 2.37
N CYS A 6 10.79 -11.16 2.72
CA CYS A 6 9.62 -11.36 3.58
C CYS A 6 8.53 -12.17 2.82
N SER A 7 8.84 -13.40 2.39
CA SER A 7 7.90 -14.29 1.69
C SER A 7 6.87 -14.93 2.62
N ARG A 8 7.02 -14.75 3.94
CA ARG A 8 6.19 -15.41 4.97
C ARG A 8 5.62 -14.48 6.04
N LEU A 9 5.58 -13.17 5.77
CA LEU A 9 4.84 -12.20 6.57
C LEU A 9 3.71 -11.66 5.69
N HIS A 10 2.56 -11.35 6.28
CA HIS A 10 1.34 -10.92 5.60
C HIS A 10 1.51 -9.55 4.91
N LEU A 11 2.35 -9.49 3.88
CA LEU A 11 2.44 -8.38 2.95
C LEU A 11 1.27 -8.53 1.97
N GLN A 12 0.30 -7.63 2.08
CA GLN A 12 -0.78 -7.54 1.12
C GLN A 12 -0.45 -6.40 0.17
N ILE A 13 -0.30 -6.75 -1.11
CA ILE A 13 -0.17 -5.78 -2.20
C ILE A 13 -1.55 -5.64 -2.81
N PHE A 14 -2.07 -4.42 -2.82
CA PHE A 14 -3.38 -4.12 -3.34
C PHE A 14 -3.24 -3.08 -4.45
N LYS A 15 -3.86 -3.34 -5.60
CA LYS A 15 -3.90 -2.41 -6.73
C LYS A 15 -5.34 -1.98 -6.95
N TRP A 16 -5.58 -0.68 -6.96
CA TRP A 16 -6.92 -0.13 -7.14
C TRP A 16 -7.06 0.49 -8.51
N GLY A 17 -7.93 -0.02 -9.37
CA GLY A 17 -8.26 0.63 -10.66
C GLY A 17 -7.37 0.30 -11.86
N PRO A 18 -7.56 1.02 -13.00
CA PRO A 18 -6.92 0.75 -14.28
C PRO A 18 -5.41 1.09 -14.29
N ARG A 19 -4.72 0.82 -15.42
CA ARG A 19 -3.27 1.08 -15.60
C ARG A 19 -2.91 2.52 -15.17
N GLY A 20 -2.01 2.67 -14.20
CA GLY A 20 -1.52 3.97 -13.71
C GLY A 20 -2.03 4.38 -12.32
N ALA A 21 -2.95 3.62 -11.73
CA ALA A 21 -3.40 3.87 -10.37
C ALA A 21 -2.38 3.39 -9.32
N PRO A 22 -2.28 4.09 -8.17
CA PRO A 22 -1.28 3.79 -7.16
C PRO A 22 -1.57 2.43 -6.51
N ALA A 23 -0.50 1.68 -6.24
CA ALA A 23 -0.57 0.43 -5.48
C ALA A 23 -0.30 0.71 -4.00
N PHE A 24 -0.94 -0.06 -3.14
CA PHE A 24 -0.79 0.00 -1.69
C PHE A 24 -0.08 -1.24 -1.19
N LEU A 25 0.76 -1.01 -0.18
CA LEU A 25 1.38 -2.08 0.59
C LEU A 25 0.89 -1.99 2.02
N TYR A 26 0.35 -3.09 2.52
CA TYR A 26 0.08 -3.25 3.94
C TYR A 26 1.08 -4.23 4.55
N ALA A 27 1.74 -3.79 5.63
CA ALA A 27 2.52 -4.66 6.50
C ALA A 27 2.18 -4.35 7.96
N ALA A 28 1.82 -5.39 8.72
CA ALA A 28 1.47 -5.25 10.13
C ALA A 28 2.60 -4.56 10.92
N LYS A 29 2.26 -3.68 11.87
CA LYS A 29 3.25 -2.84 12.60
C LYS A 29 4.43 -3.64 13.19
N LYS A 30 4.14 -4.81 13.76
CA LYS A 30 5.13 -5.77 14.31
C LYS A 30 6.16 -6.29 13.31
N HIS A 31 5.89 -6.14 12.02
CA HIS A 31 6.65 -6.70 10.91
C HIS A 31 7.39 -5.62 10.11
N GLN A 32 7.06 -4.35 10.34
CA GLN A 32 7.65 -3.23 9.61
C GLN A 32 9.13 -3.06 9.89
N GLU A 33 9.67 -3.42 11.06
CA GLU A 33 11.11 -3.34 11.32
C GLU A 33 11.89 -4.46 10.60
N TYR A 34 11.33 -5.67 10.59
CA TYR A 34 12.01 -6.88 10.09
C TYR A 34 11.91 -7.13 8.58
N CYS A 35 10.89 -6.62 7.90
CA CYS A 35 10.77 -6.84 6.45
C CYS A 35 11.73 -5.96 5.67
N GLU A 36 12.60 -6.53 4.85
CA GLU A 36 13.53 -5.77 4.01
C GLU A 36 12.97 -5.60 2.59
N GLN A 37 13.21 -4.43 1.98
CA GLN A 37 12.85 -4.13 0.60
C GLN A 37 14.15 -4.10 -0.24
N PRO A 38 14.28 -4.94 -1.29
CA PRO A 38 15.47 -4.94 -2.14
C PRO A 38 15.60 -3.66 -2.98
N ILE A 39 14.48 -3.02 -3.32
CA ILE A 39 14.45 -1.79 -4.11
C ILE A 39 14.59 -0.60 -3.16
N THR A 40 15.84 -0.26 -2.85
CA THR A 40 16.17 0.92 -2.06
C THR A 40 16.03 2.18 -2.90
N GLY A 41 15.50 3.24 -2.30
CA GLY A 41 15.35 4.51 -2.98
C GLY A 41 15.30 5.68 -2.02
N TRP A 42 15.56 6.88 -2.54
CA TRP A 42 15.84 8.05 -1.72
C TRP A 42 14.72 8.39 -0.73
N MET A 43 13.45 8.24 -1.12
CA MET A 43 12.29 8.44 -0.23
C MET A 43 12.11 7.36 0.84
N GLY A 44 12.77 6.21 0.71
CA GLY A 44 12.81 5.15 1.71
C GLY A 44 13.89 5.35 2.76
N HIS A 45 14.75 6.34 2.56
CA HIS A 45 15.77 6.75 3.51
C HIS A 45 15.16 7.33 4.79
N LYS A 46 15.82 7.13 5.93
CA LYS A 46 15.40 7.74 7.20
C LYS A 46 15.40 9.28 7.13
N ALA A 47 16.34 9.84 6.38
CA ALA A 47 16.49 11.29 6.19
C ALA A 47 16.76 11.59 4.69
N PRO A 48 15.71 11.66 3.85
CA PRO A 48 15.86 11.78 2.39
C PRO A 48 16.57 13.05 1.93
N PHE A 49 16.64 14.08 2.80
CA PHE A 49 17.24 15.39 2.50
C PHE A 49 18.62 15.61 3.11
N ASP A 50 19.16 14.64 3.87
CA ASP A 50 20.50 14.76 4.46
C ASP A 50 21.62 14.48 3.43
N PHE A 51 21.27 14.00 2.23
CA PHE A 51 22.19 13.65 1.13
C PHE A 51 23.40 12.80 1.56
N ASP A 52 23.27 12.00 2.63
CA ASP A 52 24.30 11.09 3.07
C ASP A 52 24.57 10.03 1.98
N LYS A 53 25.85 9.68 1.79
CA LYS A 53 26.28 8.62 0.87
C LYS A 53 25.81 7.25 1.34
N LYS A 54 25.56 7.08 2.65
CA LYS A 54 25.10 5.81 3.24
C LYS A 54 23.59 5.77 3.31
N TYR A 55 22.99 4.81 2.61
CA TYR A 55 21.56 4.54 2.74
C TYR A 55 21.24 3.87 4.09
N VAL A 56 20.43 4.55 4.89
CA VAL A 56 19.79 4.02 6.10
C VAL A 56 18.28 3.92 5.85
N ALA A 57 17.77 2.68 5.78
CA ALA A 57 16.34 2.44 5.62
C ALA A 57 15.54 3.02 6.79
N SER A 58 14.38 3.60 6.49
CA SER A 58 13.41 3.99 7.51
C SER A 58 12.94 2.76 8.33
N LYS A 59 12.61 2.96 9.61
CA LYS A 59 11.99 1.91 10.45
C LYS A 59 10.48 1.77 10.25
N ARG A 60 9.88 2.61 9.41
CA ARG A 60 8.43 2.66 9.14
C ARG A 60 8.13 2.19 7.72
N MET A 61 6.84 2.16 7.36
CA MET A 61 6.38 1.85 5.99
C MET A 61 7.02 2.71 4.89
N THR A 62 7.54 3.90 5.21
CA THR A 62 8.22 4.75 4.24
C THR A 62 9.41 4.07 3.59
N LYS A 63 10.05 3.08 4.22
CA LYS A 63 11.17 2.31 3.64
C LYS A 63 10.83 1.52 2.38
N PHE A 64 9.53 1.30 2.12
CA PHE A 64 9.06 0.65 0.90
C PHE A 64 8.87 1.64 -0.25
N LEU A 65 9.05 2.94 -0.02
CA LEU A 65 9.05 3.96 -1.06
C LEU A 65 10.41 4.01 -1.74
N SER A 66 10.45 3.72 -3.04
CA SER A 66 11.71 3.73 -3.81
C SER A 66 11.89 4.99 -4.67
N GLY A 67 10.81 5.69 -5.01
CA GLY A 67 10.87 6.84 -5.91
C GLY A 67 9.89 7.92 -5.53
N THR A 68 9.82 8.96 -6.35
CA THR A 68 8.86 10.05 -6.19
C THR A 68 7.44 9.51 -6.33
N PRO A 69 6.58 9.67 -5.31
CA PRO A 69 5.19 9.24 -5.36
C PRO A 69 4.43 9.91 -6.51
N PRO A 70 3.51 9.20 -7.18
CA PRO A 70 2.69 9.80 -8.23
C PRO A 70 1.62 10.71 -7.62
N VAL A 71 1.99 11.97 -7.36
CA VAL A 71 1.14 12.95 -6.64
C VAL A 71 -0.25 13.06 -7.24
N LEU A 72 -0.36 13.20 -8.57
CA LEU A 72 -1.66 13.30 -9.25
C LEU A 72 -2.55 12.07 -9.02
N SER A 73 -2.01 10.87 -9.20
CA SER A 73 -2.77 9.64 -9.02
C SER A 73 -3.17 9.43 -7.55
N MET A 74 -2.33 9.86 -6.60
CA MET A 74 -2.67 9.84 -5.18
C MET A 74 -3.78 10.84 -4.82
N SER A 75 -3.75 12.05 -5.36
CA SER A 75 -4.82 13.05 -5.14
C SER A 75 -6.16 12.59 -5.72
N MET A 76 -6.15 11.94 -6.89
CA MET A 76 -7.36 11.35 -7.47
C MET A 76 -7.91 10.23 -6.59
N LEU A 77 -7.04 9.38 -6.05
CA LEU A 77 -7.47 8.35 -5.12
C LEU A 77 -8.04 8.94 -3.83
N ASP A 78 -7.39 9.96 -3.27
CA ASP A 78 -7.85 10.65 -2.06
C ASP A 78 -9.29 11.17 -2.25
N ALA A 79 -9.54 11.85 -3.37
CA ALA A 79 -10.89 12.29 -3.75
C ALA A 79 -11.88 11.13 -3.91
N ALA A 80 -11.44 9.98 -4.43
CA ALA A 80 -12.29 8.80 -4.53
C ALA A 80 -12.62 8.22 -3.14
N LEU A 81 -11.64 8.17 -2.22
CA LEU A 81 -11.82 7.66 -0.86
C LEU A 81 -12.81 8.49 -0.04
N VAL A 82 -12.87 9.81 -0.26
CA VAL A 82 -13.88 10.69 0.37
C VAL A 82 -15.31 10.20 0.12
N SER A 83 -15.59 9.62 -1.06
CA SER A 83 -16.93 9.06 -1.35
C SER A 83 -17.26 7.82 -0.51
N PHE A 84 -16.24 7.08 -0.08
CA PHE A 84 -16.38 5.88 0.75
C PHE A 84 -16.37 6.17 2.25
N GLU A 85 -15.92 7.35 2.70
CA GLU A 85 -15.86 7.70 4.13
C GLU A 85 -17.22 7.63 4.84
N LYS A 86 -18.30 7.87 4.10
CA LYS A 86 -19.67 7.86 4.64
C LYS A 86 -20.35 6.50 4.50
N ILE A 87 -19.68 5.51 3.91
CA ILE A 87 -20.23 4.18 3.64
C ILE A 87 -19.66 3.20 4.66
N ASP A 88 -20.55 2.53 5.39
CA ASP A 88 -20.15 1.41 6.25
C ASP A 88 -19.79 0.18 5.39
N VAL A 89 -18.62 -0.40 5.68
CA VAL A 89 -18.09 -1.57 4.98
C VAL A 89 -19.02 -2.78 5.17
N GLN A 90 -19.72 -2.89 6.31
CA GLN A 90 -20.70 -3.97 6.51
C GLN A 90 -21.89 -3.83 5.57
N GLN A 91 -22.48 -2.62 5.49
CA GLN A 91 -23.58 -2.33 4.56
C GLN A 91 -23.18 -2.55 3.08
N LEU A 92 -21.95 -2.18 2.72
CA LEU A 92 -21.41 -2.45 1.39
C LEU A 92 -21.33 -3.96 1.11
N ARG A 93 -20.90 -4.75 2.10
CA ARG A 93 -20.80 -6.21 1.99
C ARG A 93 -22.17 -6.86 1.85
N GLU A 94 -23.15 -6.43 2.63
CA GLU A 94 -24.53 -6.91 2.56
C GLU A 94 -25.13 -6.68 1.17
N LYS A 95 -25.03 -5.46 0.63
CA LYS A 95 -25.49 -5.15 -0.73
C LYS A 95 -24.77 -5.97 -1.80
N SER A 96 -23.45 -6.17 -1.64
CA SER A 96 -22.68 -7.00 -2.57
C SER A 96 -23.18 -8.46 -2.60
N ILE A 97 -23.52 -9.03 -1.44
CA ILE A 97 -24.08 -10.38 -1.35
C ILE A 97 -25.45 -10.43 -2.03
N GLN A 98 -26.36 -9.51 -1.69
CA GLN A 98 -27.71 -9.45 -2.28
C GLN A 98 -27.69 -9.34 -3.80
N LEU A 99 -26.80 -8.51 -4.36
CA LEU A 99 -26.64 -8.38 -5.81
C LEU A 99 -26.11 -9.66 -6.47
N THR A 100 -25.21 -10.37 -5.78
CA THR A 100 -24.66 -11.63 -6.28
C THR A 100 -25.71 -12.74 -6.23
N GLU A 101 -26.49 -12.80 -5.15
CA GLU A 101 -27.62 -13.74 -4.99
C GLU A 101 -28.70 -13.48 -6.05
N LEU A 102 -29.04 -12.22 -6.32
CA LEU A 102 -29.96 -11.86 -7.39
C LEU A 102 -29.46 -12.36 -8.75
N PHE A 103 -28.18 -12.15 -9.06
CA PHE A 103 -27.59 -12.61 -10.31
C PHE A 103 -27.61 -14.14 -10.45
N LEU A 104 -27.41 -14.88 -9.35
CA LEU A 104 -27.50 -16.34 -9.33
C LEU A 104 -28.94 -16.87 -9.49
N SER A 105 -29.94 -16.06 -9.13
CA SER A 105 -31.36 -16.44 -9.21
C SER A 105 -32.02 -16.16 -10.58
N LEU A 106 -31.32 -15.47 -11.48
CA LEU A 106 -31.73 -15.16 -12.86
C LEU A 106 -31.23 -16.23 -13.83
#